data_AF-A0A6P7TC16-F1
#
_entry.id   AF-A0A6P7TC16-F1
#
_cell.length_a   1.000
_cell.length_b   1.000
_cell.length_c   1.000
_cell.angle_alpha   90.00
_cell.angle_beta   90.00
_cell.angle_gamma   90.00
#
_symmetry.space_group_name_H-M   'P 1'
#
loop_
_entity.id
_entity.type
_entity.pdbx_description
1 polymer ?
#
loop_
_entity_poly.entity_id
_entity_poly.type
_entity_poly.pdbx_seq_one_letter_code
_entity_poly.pdbx_strand_id
1 'polypeptide(L)'
;MDVVALAKTRIHGKGNFAEKSAGYHLFWSGRDEIVFDPTSSMVTSLYSKVGTELLTNPRDIVRKWKEHFDVLLNRPTEVDLFVLDNIPERPTKHHLVEVLNLAEIGVAIRKLNNGKAPGMDGLGAEIYNYGGKHLCTMSTDVIQRVWYSEVVPRDWCYTILEVLYKSKGGKDFCNNCCGWQNPL
;
A
#
# COMPACT_ATOMS: atom_id res chain seq x y z
N MET A 1 3.63 22.03 17.17
CA MET A 1 3.98 21.68 15.77
C MET A 1 2.78 22.01 14.94
N ASP A 2 3.01 22.86 13.94
CA ASP A 2 2.01 23.43 13.05
C ASP A 2 1.24 22.31 12.32
N VAL A 3 -0.08 22.45 12.16
CA VAL A 3 -0.91 21.48 11.42
C VAL A 3 -0.48 21.44 9.94
N VAL A 4 0.25 22.46 9.50
CA VAL A 4 0.94 22.54 8.21
C VAL A 4 2.15 21.59 8.12
N ALA A 5 2.76 21.17 9.24
CA ALA A 5 3.92 20.28 9.23
C ALA A 5 3.55 18.79 9.07
N LEU A 6 2.35 18.39 9.50
CA LEU A 6 1.81 17.03 9.27
C LEU A 6 1.22 16.85 7.87
N ALA A 7 1.01 17.93 7.12
CA ALA A 7 0.67 17.87 5.69
C ALA A 7 1.89 17.53 4.81
N LYS A 8 3.12 17.59 5.35
CA LYS A 8 4.37 17.34 4.61
C LYS A 8 4.86 15.89 4.63
N THR A 9 4.15 14.96 5.28
CA THR A 9 4.36 13.51 5.09
C THR A 9 3.32 12.86 4.16
N ARG A 10 2.50 13.66 3.48
CA ARG A 10 1.79 13.18 2.29
C ARG A 10 2.83 13.04 1.20
N ILE A 11 3.24 11.80 0.92
CA ILE A 11 4.08 11.40 -0.21
C ILE A 11 3.59 12.16 -1.45
N HIS A 12 4.21 13.30 -1.77
CA HIS A 12 3.96 14.04 -3.00
C HIS A 12 4.84 13.39 -4.06
N GLY A 13 4.38 12.23 -4.52
CA GLY A 13 4.86 11.59 -5.72
C GLY A 13 3.64 11.11 -6.48
N LYS A 14 3.49 11.51 -7.74
CA LYS A 14 2.68 10.73 -8.68
C LYS A 14 3.32 9.35 -8.72
N GLY A 15 2.69 8.35 -8.10
CA GLY A 15 3.11 6.96 -8.22
C GLY A 15 3.06 6.57 -9.70
N ASN A 16 4.15 6.03 -10.23
CA ASN A 16 4.21 5.57 -11.62
C ASN A 16 4.26 4.05 -11.60
N PHE A 17 3.35 3.40 -12.34
CA PHE A 17 3.47 1.98 -12.64
C PHE A 17 4.53 1.78 -13.73
N ALA A 18 5.48 0.88 -13.53
CA ALA A 18 6.45 0.48 -14.54
C ALA A 18 6.23 -1.01 -14.89
N GLU A 19 6.18 -1.33 -16.18
CA GLU A 19 6.23 -2.71 -16.69
C GLU A 19 7.72 -3.04 -16.91
N LYS A 20 8.26 -4.02 -16.17
CA LYS A 20 9.72 -4.32 -16.22
C LYS A 20 10.11 -5.78 -16.48
N SER A 21 9.17 -6.72 -16.70
CA SER A 21 9.49 -8.02 -17.34
C SER A 21 8.24 -8.76 -17.84
N ALA A 22 8.44 -9.91 -18.50
CA ALA A 22 7.42 -10.74 -19.16
C ALA A 22 6.52 -11.52 -18.17
N GLY A 23 5.77 -10.82 -17.29
CA GLY A 23 4.86 -11.45 -16.31
C GLY A 23 4.05 -10.46 -15.44
N TYR A 24 2.94 -10.96 -14.87
CA TYR A 24 1.64 -10.28 -14.64
C TYR A 24 1.41 -9.59 -13.28
N HIS A 25 2.41 -8.94 -12.68
CA HIS A 25 2.23 -8.17 -11.44
C HIS A 25 2.27 -6.66 -11.69
N LEU A 26 1.27 -5.94 -11.19
CA LEU A 26 1.23 -4.48 -11.24
C LEU A 26 1.95 -3.91 -10.01
N PHE A 27 3.08 -3.27 -10.27
CA PHE A 27 3.97 -2.72 -9.25
C PHE A 27 3.64 -1.24 -9.00
N TRP A 28 3.36 -0.88 -7.74
CA TRP A 28 3.25 0.51 -7.30
C TRP A 28 4.55 0.90 -6.59
N SER A 29 5.25 1.93 -7.10
CA SER A 29 6.58 2.30 -6.57
C SER A 29 6.84 3.80 -6.53
N GLY A 30 7.60 4.21 -5.51
CA GLY A 30 8.19 5.54 -5.35
C GLY A 30 9.65 5.68 -5.82
N ARG A 31 10.18 4.74 -6.64
CA ARG A 31 11.49 4.66 -7.39
C ARG A 31 12.32 3.40 -7.10
N ASP A 32 12.86 2.82 -8.20
CA ASP A 32 13.78 1.69 -8.51
C ASP A 32 14.08 0.54 -7.51
N GLU A 33 14.90 -0.46 -7.84
CA GLU A 33 14.44 -1.82 -8.17
C GLU A 33 15.01 -2.96 -7.28
N ILE A 34 14.22 -4.04 -7.06
CA ILE A 34 14.66 -5.43 -6.76
C ILE A 34 13.67 -6.40 -7.43
N VAL A 35 14.17 -7.45 -8.11
CA VAL A 35 13.43 -8.38 -9.00
C VAL A 35 13.16 -9.73 -8.31
N PHE A 36 11.94 -10.27 -8.42
CA PHE A 36 11.64 -11.70 -8.22
C PHE A 36 10.50 -12.16 -9.15
N ASP A 37 10.66 -13.35 -9.75
CA ASP A 37 9.85 -13.87 -10.87
C ASP A 37 8.49 -14.50 -10.46
N PRO A 38 7.42 -14.37 -11.28
CA PRO A 38 6.08 -14.86 -10.93
C PRO A 38 5.63 -16.17 -11.63
N THR A 39 4.76 -16.92 -10.94
CA THR A 39 4.11 -18.16 -11.40
C THR A 39 2.69 -17.90 -11.93
N SER A 40 2.39 -18.47 -13.10
CA SER A 40 1.21 -18.26 -13.96
C SER A 40 -0.16 -18.54 -13.32
N SER A 41 -1.06 -17.55 -13.36
CA SER A 41 -2.52 -17.72 -13.22
C SER A 41 -3.21 -17.11 -14.45
N MET A 42 -4.22 -17.79 -14.99
CA MET A 42 -4.89 -17.46 -16.26
C MET A 42 -5.41 -16.02 -16.29
N VAL A 43 -4.98 -15.26 -17.30
CA VAL A 43 -5.35 -13.87 -17.52
C VAL A 43 -6.80 -13.79 -18.03
N THR A 44 -7.67 -13.10 -17.30
CA THR A 44 -9.04 -12.84 -17.75
C THR A 44 -9.05 -11.63 -18.69
N SER A 45 -9.59 -11.80 -19.90
CA SER A 45 -9.76 -10.72 -20.89
C SER A 45 -10.60 -9.58 -20.33
N LEU A 46 -10.29 -8.33 -20.68
CA LEU A 46 -10.98 -7.13 -20.19
C LEU A 46 -11.49 -6.24 -21.30
N TYR A 47 -12.63 -5.58 -21.11
CA TYR A 47 -13.07 -4.54 -22.02
C TYR A 47 -12.30 -3.23 -21.82
N SER A 48 -12.08 -2.52 -22.92
CA SER A 48 -11.60 -1.14 -22.94
C SER A 48 -12.54 -0.20 -22.17
N LYS A 49 -12.05 1.00 -21.81
CA LYS A 49 -12.80 2.03 -21.05
C LYS A 49 -14.15 2.39 -21.69
N VAL A 50 -14.28 2.24 -23.01
CA VAL A 50 -15.49 2.55 -23.80
C VAL A 50 -16.38 1.31 -24.02
N GLY A 51 -15.97 0.13 -23.56
CA GLY A 51 -16.73 -1.12 -23.64
C GLY A 51 -16.78 -1.77 -25.04
N THR A 52 -16.04 -1.22 -26.01
CA THR A 52 -16.16 -1.60 -27.43
C THR A 52 -15.15 -2.65 -27.88
N GLU A 53 -14.02 -2.79 -27.18
CA GLU A 53 -12.91 -3.68 -27.56
C GLU A 53 -12.54 -4.60 -26.40
N LEU A 54 -12.41 -5.89 -26.69
CA LEU A 54 -11.95 -6.91 -25.74
C LEU A 54 -10.43 -7.04 -25.81
N LEU A 55 -9.76 -6.64 -24.73
CA LEU A 55 -8.33 -6.77 -24.53
C LEU A 55 -8.02 -8.21 -24.12
N THR A 56 -7.28 -8.92 -24.97
CA THR A 56 -6.77 -10.28 -24.72
C THR A 56 -5.25 -10.30 -24.57
N ASN A 57 -4.57 -9.25 -25.04
CA ASN A 57 -3.12 -9.13 -24.89
C ASN A 57 -2.76 -8.82 -23.42
N PRO A 58 -1.89 -9.63 -22.79
CA PRO A 58 -1.29 -9.38 -21.49
C PRO A 58 -0.93 -7.93 -21.16
N ARG A 59 -0.21 -7.25 -22.07
CA ARG A 59 0.30 -5.90 -21.84
C ARG A 59 -0.82 -4.87 -21.78
N ASP A 60 -1.81 -5.04 -22.64
CA ASP A 60 -2.96 -4.15 -22.72
C ASP A 60 -3.85 -4.29 -21.48
N ILE A 61 -4.00 -5.51 -20.97
CA ILE A 61 -4.73 -5.81 -19.72
C ILE A 61 -4.03 -5.17 -18.52
N VAL A 62 -2.71 -5.30 -18.41
CA VAL A 62 -1.90 -4.66 -17.35
C VAL A 62 -2.02 -3.14 -17.43
N ARG A 63 -1.83 -2.55 -18.62
CA ARG A 63 -1.99 -1.11 -18.85
C ARG A 63 -3.39 -0.63 -18.45
N LYS A 64 -4.44 -1.40 -18.78
CA LYS A 64 -5.83 -1.08 -18.43
C LYS A 64 -6.04 -1.02 -16.92
N TRP A 65 -5.49 -1.97 -16.17
CA TRP A 65 -5.54 -1.98 -14.71
C TRP A 65 -4.74 -0.84 -14.09
N LYS A 66 -3.54 -0.57 -14.60
CA LYS A 66 -2.74 0.61 -14.21
C LYS A 66 -3.57 1.89 -14.27
N GLU A 67 -4.21 2.14 -15.41
CA GLU A 67 -5.07 3.33 -15.58
C GLU A 67 -6.26 3.33 -14.62
N HIS A 68 -6.87 2.16 -14.39
CA HIS A 68 -8.03 2.05 -13.51
C HIS A 68 -7.67 2.40 -12.06
N PHE A 69 -6.58 1.82 -11.55
CA PHE A 69 -6.13 2.05 -10.18
C PHE A 69 -5.48 3.40 -9.97
N ASP A 70 -4.81 3.95 -10.98
CA ASP A 70 -4.30 5.32 -10.94
C ASP A 70 -5.45 6.32 -10.69
N VAL A 71 -6.53 6.23 -11.47
CA VAL A 71 -7.72 7.08 -11.27
C VAL A 71 -8.39 6.79 -9.93
N LEU A 72 -8.44 5.53 -9.49
CA LEU A 72 -9.11 5.15 -8.26
C LEU A 72 -8.39 5.63 -7.01
N LEU A 73 -7.06 5.49 -6.97
CA LEU A 73 -6.23 5.72 -5.79
C LEU A 73 -5.65 7.15 -5.76
N ASN A 74 -5.37 7.75 -6.92
CA ASN A 74 -4.76 9.08 -7.03
C ASN A 74 -5.77 10.17 -7.38
N ARG A 75 -6.96 10.13 -6.76
CA ARG A 75 -8.00 11.14 -7.02
C ARG A 75 -7.52 12.54 -6.60
N PRO A 76 -7.58 13.55 -7.48
CA PRO A 76 -7.32 14.91 -7.08
C PRO A 76 -8.34 15.32 -6.02
N THR A 77 -7.85 15.82 -4.90
CA THR A 77 -8.70 16.40 -3.84
C THR A 77 -8.63 17.91 -4.00
N GLU A 78 -9.76 18.55 -4.32
CA GLU A 78 -9.87 20.00 -4.20
C GLU A 78 -10.08 20.34 -2.72
N VAL A 79 -9.15 21.12 -2.16
CA VAL A 79 -9.22 21.56 -0.77
C VAL A 79 -9.77 22.98 -0.76
N ASP A 80 -10.92 23.17 -0.15
CA ASP A 80 -11.44 24.50 0.14
C ASP A 80 -10.63 25.11 1.29
N LEU A 81 -9.87 26.17 0.98
CA LEU A 81 -9.05 26.87 1.95
C LEU A 81 -9.90 27.53 3.04
N PHE A 82 -11.12 27.95 2.72
CA PHE A 82 -12.04 28.50 3.72
C PHE A 82 -12.40 27.46 4.78
N VAL A 83 -12.68 26.22 4.37
CA VAL A 83 -12.92 25.12 5.31
C VAL A 83 -11.67 24.82 6.13
N LEU A 84 -10.49 24.84 5.51
CA LEU A 84 -9.21 24.57 6.16
C LEU A 84 -8.89 25.60 7.26
N ASP A 85 -9.10 26.88 6.98
CA ASP A 85 -8.88 27.99 7.91
C ASP A 85 -9.85 27.97 9.12
N ASN A 86 -10.99 27.28 8.98
CA ASN A 86 -11.99 27.13 10.04
C ASN A 86 -11.84 25.80 10.82
N ILE A 87 -10.82 24.99 10.56
CA ILE A 87 -10.56 23.77 11.34
C ILE A 87 -10.01 24.17 12.71
N PRO A 88 -10.68 23.82 13.83
CA PRO A 88 -10.18 24.16 15.15
C PRO A 88 -8.84 23.46 15.42
N GLU A 89 -7.86 24.26 15.85
CA GLU A 89 -6.55 23.75 16.24
C GLU A 89 -6.68 22.79 17.43
N ARG A 90 -6.09 21.61 17.29
CA ARG A 90 -5.99 20.64 18.37
C ARG A 90 -4.68 20.87 19.14
N PRO A 91 -4.67 20.63 20.46
CA PRO A 91 -3.43 20.74 21.24
C PRO A 91 -2.34 19.86 20.63
N THR A 92 -1.12 20.40 20.56
CA THR A 92 0.04 19.67 20.03
C THR A 92 0.32 18.45 20.92
N LYS A 93 0.37 17.26 20.32
CA LYS A 93 0.72 16.02 21.00
C LYS A 93 2.23 15.78 20.96
N HIS A 94 2.95 16.34 21.93
CA HIS A 94 4.43 16.27 21.98
C HIS A 94 4.99 14.84 22.00
N HIS A 95 4.27 13.89 22.61
CA HIS A 95 4.68 12.48 22.65
C HIS A 95 4.77 11.81 21.27
N LEU A 96 4.16 12.37 20.22
CA LEU A 96 4.26 11.83 18.86
C LEU A 96 5.64 12.04 18.21
N VAL A 97 6.48 12.87 18.83
CA VAL A 97 7.87 13.14 18.40
C VAL A 97 8.86 12.24 19.15
N GLU A 98 8.39 11.53 20.18
CA GLU A 98 9.20 10.61 20.96
C GLU A 98 9.41 9.30 20.20
N VAL A 99 10.58 8.70 20.40
CA VAL A 99 10.92 7.41 19.81
C VAL A 99 10.03 6.34 20.43
N LEU A 100 9.41 5.52 19.57
CA LEU A 100 8.57 4.41 20.01
C LEU A 100 9.35 3.45 20.91
N ASN A 101 8.79 3.14 22.07
CA ASN A 101 9.39 2.24 23.04
C ASN A 101 8.81 0.82 22.98
N LEU A 102 9.48 -0.13 23.66
CA LEU A 102 9.10 -1.55 23.66
C LEU A 102 7.65 -1.80 24.10
N ALA A 103 7.13 -1.01 25.05
CA ALA A 103 5.76 -1.18 25.53
C ALA A 103 4.74 -0.75 24.47
N GLU A 104 5.00 0.36 23.77
CA GLU A 104 4.16 0.86 22.68
C GLU A 104 4.13 -0.11 21.50
N ILE A 105 5.29 -0.62 21.09
CA ILE A 105 5.39 -1.66 20.06
C ILE A 105 4.66 -2.93 20.50
N GLY A 106 4.80 -3.33 21.76
CA GLY A 106 4.06 -4.47 22.30
C GLY A 106 2.53 -4.27 22.26
N VAL A 107 2.04 -3.06 22.53
CA VAL A 107 0.61 -2.73 22.37
C VAL A 107 0.18 -2.81 20.90
N ALA A 108 1.00 -2.30 19.98
CA ALA A 108 0.73 -2.35 18.55
C ALA A 108 0.66 -3.78 18.03
N ILE A 109 1.62 -4.64 18.41
CA ILE A 109 1.65 -6.06 18.05
C ILE A 109 0.37 -6.75 18.52
N ARG A 110 -0.06 -6.54 19.78
CA ARG A 110 -1.29 -7.13 20.31
C ARG A 110 -2.58 -6.69 19.61
N LYS A 111 -2.54 -5.58 18.87
CA LYS A 111 -3.68 -5.09 18.08
C LYS A 111 -3.72 -5.71 16.68
N LEU A 112 -2.71 -6.46 16.27
CA LEU A 112 -2.71 -7.16 14.99
C LEU A 112 -3.78 -8.26 15.00
N ASN A 113 -4.56 -8.32 13.92
CA ASN A 113 -5.60 -9.33 13.76
C ASN A 113 -5.01 -10.60 13.16
N ASN A 114 -5.23 -11.73 13.83
CA ASN A 114 -4.89 -13.05 13.30
C ASN A 114 -5.83 -13.46 12.16
N GLY A 115 -5.41 -14.45 11.36
CA GLY A 115 -6.14 -14.98 10.22
C GLY A 115 -6.14 -14.09 8.99
N LYS A 116 -5.27 -13.05 8.98
CA LYS A 116 -5.01 -12.26 7.77
C LYS A 116 -3.95 -12.98 6.93
N ALA A 117 -4.07 -12.87 5.60
CA ALA A 117 -3.04 -13.39 4.73
C ALA A 117 -1.71 -12.68 5.04
N PRO A 118 -0.60 -13.42 5.14
CA PRO A 118 0.71 -12.81 5.33
C PRO A 118 1.09 -11.96 4.11
N GLY A 119 1.99 -11.01 4.34
CA GLY A 119 2.62 -10.25 3.28
C GLY A 119 3.49 -11.14 2.40
N MET A 120 4.24 -10.51 1.48
CA MET A 120 5.18 -11.25 0.62
C MET A 120 6.32 -11.89 1.42
N ASP A 121 6.60 -11.36 2.61
CA ASP A 121 7.58 -11.89 3.54
C ASP A 121 7.14 -13.23 4.17
N GLY A 122 5.87 -13.62 3.99
CA GLY A 122 5.28 -14.81 4.58
C GLY A 122 5.02 -14.69 6.08
N LEU A 123 5.17 -13.50 6.68
CA LEU A 123 5.03 -13.30 8.12
C LEU A 123 3.61 -12.86 8.48
N GLY A 124 2.84 -13.79 9.04
CA GLY A 124 1.52 -13.50 9.58
C GLY A 124 1.57 -12.75 10.91
N ALA A 125 0.45 -12.11 11.26
CA ALA A 125 0.26 -11.45 12.56
C ALA A 125 0.53 -12.40 13.76
N GLU A 126 0.28 -13.70 13.57
CA GLU A 126 0.49 -14.77 14.53
C GLU A 126 1.94 -14.85 14.98
N ILE A 127 2.89 -14.67 14.06
CA ILE A 127 4.31 -14.73 14.38
C ILE A 127 4.63 -13.65 15.42
N TYR A 128 4.21 -12.41 15.17
CA TYR A 128 4.42 -11.29 16.09
C TYR A 128 3.66 -11.47 17.41
N ASN A 129 2.40 -11.92 17.34
CA ASN A 129 1.57 -12.13 18.53
C ASN A 129 2.09 -13.25 19.44
N TYR A 130 2.67 -14.32 18.89
CA TYR A 130 3.10 -15.49 19.66
C TYR A 130 4.62 -15.59 19.86
N GLY A 131 5.44 -14.84 19.12
CA GLY A 131 6.90 -14.89 19.26
C GLY A 131 7.46 -14.12 20.47
N GLY A 132 6.58 -13.59 21.31
CA GLY A 132 6.89 -13.13 22.66
C GLY A 132 7.86 -11.95 22.73
N LYS A 133 8.62 -11.87 23.83
CA LYS A 133 9.50 -10.72 24.11
C LYS A 133 10.60 -10.56 23.07
N HIS A 134 11.12 -11.66 22.51
CA HIS A 134 12.22 -11.62 21.56
C HIS A 134 11.81 -10.90 20.26
N LEU A 135 10.70 -11.31 19.64
CA LEU A 135 10.18 -10.64 18.45
C LEU A 135 9.79 -9.19 18.74
N CYS A 136 9.12 -8.93 19.86
CA CYS A 136 8.77 -7.56 20.24
C CYS A 136 10.03 -6.67 20.33
N THR A 137 11.13 -7.19 20.88
CA THR A 137 12.41 -6.48 20.98
C THR A 137 13.02 -6.23 19.60
N MET A 138 13.02 -7.24 18.73
CA MET A 138 13.51 -7.09 17.36
C MET A 138 12.70 -6.08 16.54
N SER A 139 11.37 -6.15 16.60
CA SER A 139 10.49 -5.20 15.93
C SER A 139 10.75 -3.77 16.42
N THR A 140 10.98 -3.60 17.73
CA THR A 140 11.32 -2.30 18.30
C THR A 140 12.65 -1.79 17.76
N ASP A 141 13.70 -2.62 17.71
CA ASP A 141 15.01 -2.22 17.17
C ASP A 141 14.92 -1.78 15.70
N VAL A 142 14.19 -2.53 14.86
CA VAL A 142 13.98 -2.16 13.44
C VAL A 142 13.27 -0.81 13.32
N ILE A 143 12.17 -0.61 14.04
CA ILE A 143 11.38 0.63 13.98
C ILE A 143 12.22 1.82 14.47
N GLN A 144 12.99 1.65 15.55
CA GLN A 144 13.85 2.69 16.08
C GLN A 144 14.99 3.04 15.11
N ARG A 145 15.59 2.05 14.44
CA ARG A 145 16.61 2.30 13.40
C ARG A 145 16.06 3.14 12.26
N VAL A 146 14.86 2.82 11.77
CA VAL A 146 14.18 3.62 10.73
C VAL A 146 13.93 5.04 11.23
N TRP A 147 13.49 5.18 12.48
CA TRP A 147 13.25 6.48 13.10
C TRP A 147 14.52 7.34 13.16
N TYR A 148 15.64 6.80 13.66
CA TYR A 148 16.88 7.56 13.82
C TYR A 148 17.61 7.82 12.51
N SER A 149 17.54 6.89 11.56
CA SER A 149 18.18 7.07 10.25
C SER A 149 17.37 7.96 9.32
N GLU A 150 16.07 8.16 9.59
CA GLU A 150 15.10 8.77 8.68
C GLU A 150 15.06 8.09 7.30
N VAL A 151 15.52 6.83 7.21
CA VAL A 151 15.54 6.02 5.99
C VAL A 151 14.57 4.86 6.12
N VAL A 152 13.48 4.92 5.36
CA VAL A 152 12.49 3.84 5.27
C VAL A 152 13.03 2.74 4.36
N PRO A 153 12.97 1.45 4.78
CA PRO A 153 13.34 0.33 3.93
C PRO A 153 12.55 0.38 2.62
N ARG A 154 13.25 0.15 1.51
CA ARG A 154 12.68 0.24 0.19
C ARG A 154 11.45 -0.68 0.03
N ASP A 155 11.54 -1.86 0.62
CA ASP A 155 10.47 -2.85 0.64
C ASP A 155 9.18 -2.27 1.27
N TRP A 156 9.25 -1.47 2.33
CA TRP A 156 8.07 -0.88 2.96
C TRP A 156 7.36 0.17 2.08
N CYS A 157 8.01 0.63 1.02
CA CYS A 157 7.46 1.60 0.08
C CYS A 157 6.77 0.93 -1.12
N TYR A 158 6.71 -0.40 -1.16
CA TYR A 158 6.06 -1.16 -2.22
C TYR A 158 4.87 -1.94 -1.68
N THR A 159 3.92 -2.19 -2.57
CA THR A 159 2.75 -3.00 -2.28
C THR A 159 2.34 -3.70 -3.56
N ILE A 160 2.08 -5.01 -3.46
CA ILE A 160 1.49 -5.75 -4.57
C ILE A 160 -0.01 -5.49 -4.58
N LEU A 161 -0.51 -5.14 -5.76
CA LEU A 161 -1.93 -4.99 -6.00
C LEU A 161 -2.47 -6.25 -6.67
N GLU A 162 -3.22 -7.02 -5.91
CA GLU A 162 -3.96 -8.16 -6.44
C GLU A 162 -5.36 -7.75 -6.86
N VAL A 163 -5.84 -8.27 -7.99
CA VAL A 163 -7.18 -7.96 -8.48
C VAL A 163 -8.13 -9.08 -8.07
N LEU A 164 -9.11 -8.73 -7.24
CA LEU A 164 -10.15 -9.65 -6.79
C LEU A 164 -11.49 -9.32 -7.45
N TYR A 165 -12.11 -10.31 -8.07
CA TYR A 165 -13.44 -10.17 -8.65
C TYR A 165 -14.52 -10.14 -7.55
N LYS A 166 -15.40 -9.13 -7.58
CA LYS A 166 -16.42 -8.90 -6.55
C LYS A 166 -17.67 -9.77 -6.71
N SER A 167 -17.67 -10.73 -7.63
CA SER A 167 -18.86 -11.56 -7.94
C SER A 167 -20.09 -10.73 -8.31
N LYS A 168 -19.87 -9.59 -8.99
CA LYS A 168 -20.92 -8.69 -9.50
C LYS A 168 -20.65 -8.38 -10.97
N GLY A 169 -21.63 -8.60 -11.84
CA GLY A 169 -21.50 -8.35 -13.28
C GLY A 169 -20.64 -9.39 -13.99
N GLY A 170 -19.90 -8.98 -15.02
CA GLY A 170 -18.91 -9.81 -15.72
C GLY A 170 -17.48 -9.57 -15.22
N LYS A 171 -16.61 -10.60 -15.28
CA LYS A 171 -15.18 -10.51 -14.87
C LYS A 171 -14.32 -9.65 -15.79
N ASP A 172 -14.88 -9.34 -16.95
CA ASP A 172 -14.34 -8.61 -18.08
C ASP A 172 -14.40 -7.07 -17.89
N PHE A 173 -14.98 -6.58 -16.80
CA PHE A 173 -15.03 -5.13 -16.49
C PHE A 173 -14.24 -4.79 -15.22
N CYS A 174 -13.35 -3.80 -15.30
CA CYS A 174 -12.52 -3.37 -14.17
C CYS A 174 -13.32 -2.97 -12.92
N ASN A 175 -14.46 -2.29 -13.09
CA ASN A 175 -15.30 -1.82 -11.97
C ASN A 175 -15.87 -2.97 -11.12
N ASN A 176 -15.96 -4.16 -11.70
CA ASN A 176 -16.47 -5.35 -11.05
C ASN A 176 -15.39 -6.05 -10.20
N CYS A 177 -14.17 -5.53 -10.17
CA CYS A 177 -13.10 -6.00 -9.32
C CYS A 177 -12.72 -4.95 -8.27
N CYS A 178 -12.08 -5.38 -7.19
CA CYS A 178 -11.35 -4.52 -6.26
C CYS A 178 -9.86 -4.83 -6.33
N GLY A 179 -9.05 -3.82 -6.04
CA GLY A 179 -7.67 -4.01 -5.67
C GLY A 179 -7.61 -4.48 -4.22
N TRP A 180 -6.83 -5.53 -3.97
CA TRP A 180 -6.41 -5.94 -2.65
C TRP A 180 -4.93 -5.62 -2.53
N GLN A 181 -4.60 -4.83 -1.53
CA GLN A 181 -3.22 -4.49 -1.22
C GLN A 181 -2.71 -5.54 -0.25
N ASN A 182 -1.73 -6.33 -0.66
CA ASN A 182 -0.99 -7.15 0.28
C ASN A 182 0.19 -6.32 0.78
N PRO A 183 0.15 -5.77 2.01
CA PRO A 183 1.30 -5.09 2.57
C PRO A 183 2.46 -6.08 2.70
N LEU A 184 3.68 -5.58 2.51
CA LEU A 184 4.88 -6.29 2.94
C LEU A 184 4.91 -6.44 4.46
#